data_AF-A0A535YXS8-F1
#
_entry.id   AF-A0A535YXS8-F1
#
_cell.length_a   1.000
_cell.length_b   1.000
_cell.length_c   1.000
_cell.angle_alpha   90.00
_cell.angle_beta   90.00
_cell.angle_gamma   90.00
#
_symmetry.space_group_name_H-M   'P 1'
#
loop_
_entity.id
_entity.type
_entity.pdbx_description
1 polymer ?
#
loop_
_entity_poly.entity_id
_entity_poly.type
_entity_poly.pdbx_seq_one_letter_code
_entity_poly.pdbx_strand_id
1 'polypeptide(L)'
;LSNLNRQVLYSQSDIGLLKVDAAVRRLRAIDPAIRLEARRENVQPSNVAEVMNAYDVVIDGTDAFETKFLLNDAAVLLGKPLVHGAVLQWGGQVLTVLPGWPCLRCLFRDPPEPEVVQTCEEAGIIGAATGVIGSVQAEEAIKLVLGVGTPLSGRIFQHDGLRGATRITEFRRDPDCPVCSAHATINDLSRYVDQVSARGHVLV
;
A
#
# COMPACT_ATOMS: atom_id res chain seq x y z
N LEU A 1 5.29 8.11 -21.97
CA LEU A 1 5.50 9.35 -21.18
C LEU A 1 4.38 9.58 -20.14
N SER A 2 3.80 8.53 -19.56
CA SER A 2 2.45 8.58 -18.95
C SER A 2 2.39 8.83 -17.43
N ASN A 3 3.50 8.77 -16.69
CA ASN A 3 3.46 8.74 -15.21
C ASN A 3 3.85 10.06 -14.52
N LEU A 4 4.50 10.98 -15.23
CA LEU A 4 5.03 12.23 -14.65
C LEU A 4 3.93 13.18 -14.15
N ASN A 5 2.70 13.03 -14.65
CA ASN A 5 1.55 13.82 -14.21
C ASN A 5 1.13 13.54 -12.75
N ARG A 6 1.56 12.42 -12.17
CA ARG A 6 1.18 11.98 -10.81
C ARG A 6 2.35 11.49 -9.94
N GLN A 7 3.53 11.29 -10.51
CA GLN A 7 4.73 10.89 -9.78
C GLN A 7 5.70 12.08 -9.66
N VAL A 8 5.34 13.03 -8.79
CA VAL A 8 6.00 14.34 -8.65
C VAL A 8 7.47 14.30 -8.19
N LEU A 9 7.93 13.13 -7.74
CA LEU A 9 9.34 12.91 -7.40
C LEU A 9 10.25 12.87 -8.65
N TYR A 10 9.69 12.55 -9.82
CA TYR A 10 10.43 12.33 -11.06
C TYR A 10 10.23 13.45 -12.09
N SER A 11 11.11 13.46 -13.07
CA SER A 11 11.22 14.45 -14.14
C SER A 11 11.48 13.76 -15.49
N GLN A 12 11.49 14.53 -16.59
CA GLN A 12 11.78 13.97 -17.92
C GLN A 12 13.16 13.34 -18.03
N SER A 13 14.17 13.86 -17.31
CA SER A 13 15.52 13.29 -17.32
C SER A 13 15.61 11.93 -16.61
N ASP A 14 14.56 11.51 -15.92
CA ASP A 14 14.52 10.22 -15.23
C ASP A 14 13.95 9.09 -16.11
N ILE A 15 13.47 9.40 -17.31
CA ILE A 15 12.88 8.42 -18.22
C ILE A 15 13.92 7.37 -18.62
N GLY A 16 13.55 6.10 -18.46
CA GLY A 16 14.42 4.95 -18.73
C GLY A 16 15.28 4.52 -17.54
N LEU A 17 15.35 5.31 -16.47
CA LEU A 17 15.99 4.91 -15.22
C LEU A 17 15.05 4.06 -14.37
N LEU A 18 15.62 3.23 -13.49
CA LEU A 18 14.83 2.56 -12.45
C LEU A 18 14.26 3.60 -11.47
N LYS A 19 12.97 3.49 -11.18
CA LYS A 19 12.25 4.39 -10.27
C LYS A 19 12.94 4.52 -8.91
N VAL A 20 13.44 3.41 -8.37
CA VAL A 20 14.11 3.39 -7.07
C VAL A 20 15.43 4.16 -7.08
N ASP A 21 16.20 4.09 -8.17
CA ASP A 21 17.47 4.82 -8.28
C ASP A 21 17.24 6.33 -8.42
N ALA A 22 16.27 6.72 -9.26
CA ALA A 22 15.88 8.12 -9.43
C ALA A 22 15.32 8.70 -8.11
N ALA A 23 14.53 7.91 -7.37
CA ALA A 23 14.00 8.31 -6.07
C ALA A 23 15.12 8.52 -5.05
N VAL A 24 16.07 7.59 -4.94
CA VAL A 24 17.21 7.73 -4.03
C VAL A 24 18.02 8.97 -4.36
N ARG A 25 18.32 9.23 -5.64
CA ARG A 25 19.02 10.45 -6.05
C ARG A 25 18.28 11.71 -5.59
N ARG A 26 16.97 11.76 -5.80
CA ARG A 26 16.16 12.93 -5.46
C ARG A 26 16.04 13.14 -3.95
N LEU A 27 15.82 12.07 -3.19
CA LEU A 27 15.70 12.12 -1.73
C LEU A 27 17.02 12.50 -1.06
N ARG A 28 18.17 12.00 -1.54
CA ARG A 28 19.50 12.44 -1.05
C ARG A 28 19.76 13.93 -1.27
N ALA A 29 19.20 14.51 -2.33
CA ALA A 29 19.31 15.94 -2.59
C ALA A 29 18.41 16.79 -1.67
N ILE A 30 17.37 16.20 -1.08
CA ILE A 30 16.50 16.85 -0.08
C ILE A 30 17.17 16.79 1.28
N ASP A 31 17.62 15.61 1.68
CA ASP A 31 18.35 15.41 2.93
C ASP A 31 19.47 14.37 2.70
N PRO A 32 20.75 14.76 2.80
CA PRO A 32 21.86 13.81 2.66
C PRO A 32 22.10 12.94 3.90
N ALA A 33 21.49 13.26 5.05
CA ALA A 33 21.68 12.54 6.30
C ALA A 33 20.81 11.27 6.40
N ILE A 34 19.74 11.16 5.62
CA ILE A 34 18.87 9.97 5.64
C ILE A 34 19.53 8.77 4.98
N ARG A 35 19.41 7.61 5.64
CA ARG A 35 19.84 6.32 5.08
C ARG A 35 18.79 5.83 4.08
N LEU A 36 19.20 5.64 2.84
CA LEU A 36 18.34 5.19 1.74
C LEU A 36 18.87 3.89 1.15
N GLU A 37 18.04 2.85 1.14
CA GLU A 37 18.31 1.54 0.54
C GLU A 37 17.37 1.34 -0.65
N ALA A 38 17.92 1.26 -1.86
CA ALA A 38 17.15 0.95 -3.06
C ALA A 38 17.09 -0.57 -3.26
N ARG A 39 15.88 -1.14 -3.25
CA ARG A 39 15.64 -2.52 -3.64
C ARG A 39 15.11 -2.55 -5.08
N ARG A 40 15.89 -3.16 -5.99
CA ARG A 40 15.58 -3.25 -7.43
C ARG A 40 14.83 -4.53 -7.75
N GLU A 41 13.83 -4.83 -6.94
CA GLU A 41 13.02 -6.04 -7.03
C GLU A 41 11.56 -5.69 -6.77
N ASN A 42 10.66 -6.50 -7.30
CA ASN A 42 9.25 -6.42 -6.95
C ASN A 42 9.00 -7.21 -5.67
N VAL A 43 8.00 -6.79 -4.90
CA VAL A 43 7.53 -7.59 -3.76
C VAL A 43 6.74 -8.78 -4.30
N GLN A 44 7.08 -9.96 -3.82
CA GLN A 44 6.51 -11.24 -4.22
C GLN A 44 6.39 -12.16 -2.99
N PRO A 45 5.59 -13.24 -3.06
CA PRO A 45 5.34 -14.11 -1.91
C PRO A 45 6.62 -14.72 -1.32
N SER A 46 7.64 -14.95 -2.16
CA SER A 46 8.91 -15.53 -1.75
C SER A 46 9.88 -14.56 -1.07
N ASN A 47 9.73 -13.23 -1.23
CA ASN A 47 10.63 -12.24 -0.61
C ASN A 47 9.95 -11.31 0.40
N VAL A 48 8.60 -11.22 0.39
CA VAL A 48 7.87 -10.24 1.20
C VAL A 48 8.16 -10.34 2.69
N ALA A 49 8.36 -11.56 3.22
CA ALA A 49 8.69 -11.75 4.62
C ALA A 49 10.06 -11.19 5.00
N GLU A 50 11.07 -11.38 4.14
CA GLU A 50 12.40 -10.79 4.33
C GLU A 50 12.30 -9.26 4.27
N VAL A 51 11.67 -8.75 3.21
CA VAL A 51 11.53 -7.30 2.96
C VAL A 51 10.84 -6.61 4.14
N MET A 52 9.70 -7.13 4.59
CA MET A 52 8.94 -6.50 5.67
C MET A 52 9.63 -6.63 7.04
N ASN A 53 10.38 -7.71 7.28
CA ASN A 53 11.09 -7.87 8.55
C ASN A 53 12.24 -6.88 8.74
N ALA A 54 12.81 -6.37 7.65
CA ALA A 54 13.88 -5.37 7.70
C ALA A 54 13.43 -3.96 8.15
N TYR A 55 12.11 -3.71 8.24
CA TYR A 55 11.57 -2.38 8.57
C TYR A 55 10.55 -2.44 9.72
N ASP A 56 10.41 -1.29 10.42
CA ASP A 56 9.47 -1.12 11.54
C ASP A 56 8.04 -0.83 11.06
N VAL A 57 7.90 -0.08 9.97
CA VAL A 57 6.62 0.30 9.36
C VAL A 57 6.74 0.12 7.85
N VAL A 58 5.72 -0.48 7.25
CA VAL A 58 5.63 -0.65 5.79
C VAL A 58 4.54 0.27 5.24
N ILE A 59 4.82 0.91 4.11
CA ILE A 59 3.86 1.76 3.39
C ILE A 59 3.57 1.11 2.04
N ASP A 60 2.31 0.75 1.81
CA ASP A 60 1.85 0.21 0.53
C ASP A 60 1.47 1.34 -0.43
N GLY A 61 2.34 1.60 -1.40
CA GLY A 61 2.13 2.49 -2.53
C GLY A 61 1.85 1.76 -3.85
N THR A 62 1.40 0.51 -3.79
CA THR A 62 1.15 -0.34 -4.97
C THR A 62 -0.23 -0.06 -5.58
N ASP A 63 -0.43 -0.42 -6.84
CA ASP A 63 -1.66 -0.17 -7.62
C ASP A 63 -2.44 -1.44 -8.00
N ALA A 64 -2.00 -2.61 -7.55
CA ALA A 64 -2.63 -3.91 -7.81
C ALA A 64 -3.28 -4.49 -6.54
N PHE A 65 -4.54 -4.92 -6.63
CA PHE A 65 -5.29 -5.44 -5.47
C PHE A 65 -4.58 -6.65 -4.85
N GLU A 66 -4.07 -7.56 -5.66
CA GLU A 66 -3.45 -8.81 -5.22
C GLU A 66 -2.19 -8.52 -4.42
N THR A 67 -1.43 -7.51 -4.83
CA THR A 67 -0.27 -7.05 -4.05
C THR A 67 -0.71 -6.45 -2.71
N LYS A 68 -1.83 -5.71 -2.66
CA LYS A 68 -2.38 -5.19 -1.40
C LYS A 68 -2.79 -6.32 -0.46
N PHE A 69 -3.45 -7.36 -0.99
CA PHE A 69 -3.84 -8.53 -0.22
C PHE A 69 -2.62 -9.35 0.24
N LEU A 70 -1.60 -9.53 -0.60
CA LEU A 70 -0.34 -10.14 -0.21
C LEU A 70 0.33 -9.38 0.94
N LEU A 71 0.46 -8.06 0.80
CA LEU A 71 1.06 -7.20 1.83
C LEU A 71 0.24 -7.23 3.12
N ASN A 72 -1.09 -7.21 3.03
CA ASN A 72 -1.97 -7.32 4.20
C ASN A 72 -1.75 -8.66 4.93
N ASP A 73 -1.78 -9.77 4.20
CA ASP A 73 -1.67 -11.08 4.83
C ASP A 73 -0.27 -11.26 5.44
N ALA A 74 0.78 -10.82 4.74
CA ALA A 74 2.13 -10.79 5.28
C ALA A 74 2.22 -9.90 6.53
N ALA A 75 1.62 -8.71 6.54
CA ALA A 75 1.59 -7.82 7.70
C ALA A 75 0.96 -8.49 8.93
N VAL A 76 -0.19 -9.16 8.73
CA VAL A 76 -0.89 -9.88 9.80
C VAL A 76 -0.06 -11.04 10.32
N LEU A 77 0.46 -11.89 9.43
CA LEU A 77 1.23 -13.08 9.80
C LEU A 77 2.56 -12.74 10.49
N LEU A 78 3.21 -11.65 10.07
CA LEU A 78 4.51 -11.22 10.62
C LEU A 78 4.37 -10.25 11.80
N GLY A 79 3.15 -9.80 12.11
CA GLY A 79 2.92 -8.78 13.14
C GLY A 79 3.54 -7.43 12.79
N LYS A 80 3.54 -7.04 11.51
CA LYS A 80 4.15 -5.81 11.01
C LYS A 80 3.12 -4.71 10.77
N PRO A 81 3.36 -3.47 11.26
CA PRO A 81 2.55 -2.31 10.88
C PRO A 81 2.59 -2.06 9.37
N LEU A 82 1.42 -1.86 8.77
CA LEU A 82 1.28 -1.59 7.34
C LEU A 82 0.28 -0.44 7.11
N VAL A 83 0.66 0.54 6.30
CA VAL A 83 -0.20 1.66 5.90
C VAL A 83 -0.55 1.53 4.41
N HIS A 84 -1.79 1.16 4.12
CA HIS A 84 -2.33 1.09 2.77
C HIS A 84 -2.78 2.44 2.24
N GLY A 85 -2.49 2.69 0.97
CA GLY A 85 -3.06 3.80 0.20
C GLY A 85 -3.63 3.29 -1.12
N ALA A 86 -4.77 3.83 -1.54
CA ALA A 86 -5.36 3.55 -2.84
C ALA A 86 -5.91 4.85 -3.44
N VAL A 87 -5.78 5.03 -4.75
CA VAL A 87 -6.23 6.24 -5.46
C VAL A 87 -6.94 5.80 -6.73
N LEU A 88 -8.10 6.38 -7.01
CA LEU A 88 -8.82 6.17 -8.25
C LEU A 88 -9.52 7.47 -8.64
N GLN A 89 -9.35 7.90 -9.89
CA GLN A 89 -9.92 9.15 -10.39
C GLN A 89 -9.56 10.37 -9.51
N TRP A 90 -10.56 10.95 -8.84
CA TRP A 90 -10.46 12.16 -8.01
C TRP A 90 -10.37 11.85 -6.51
N GLY A 91 -10.39 10.58 -6.12
CA GLY A 91 -10.49 10.18 -4.72
C GLY A 91 -9.49 9.11 -4.34
N GLY A 92 -9.52 8.74 -3.07
CA GLY A 92 -8.68 7.68 -2.56
C GLY A 92 -8.94 7.35 -1.11
N GLN A 93 -8.23 6.34 -0.62
CA GLN A 93 -8.46 5.74 0.68
C GLN A 93 -7.15 5.43 1.39
N VAL A 94 -7.15 5.53 2.72
CA VAL A 94 -6.04 5.11 3.59
C VAL A 94 -6.56 4.24 4.74
N LEU A 95 -5.83 3.17 5.01
CA LEU A 95 -6.06 2.22 6.10
C LEU A 95 -4.72 1.86 6.75
N THR A 96 -4.70 1.73 8.08
CA THR A 96 -3.54 1.23 8.82
C THR A 96 -3.83 -0.13 9.43
N VAL A 97 -3.07 -1.15 9.07
CA VAL A 97 -3.14 -2.50 9.65
C VAL A 97 -2.11 -2.60 10.79
N LEU A 98 -2.58 -3.02 11.96
CA LEU A 98 -1.74 -3.24 13.15
C LEU A 98 -2.01 -4.62 13.76
N PRO A 99 -1.03 -5.22 14.45
CA PRO A 99 -1.23 -6.47 15.17
C PRO A 99 -2.39 -6.38 16.17
N GLY A 100 -3.31 -7.35 16.11
CA GLY A 100 -4.49 -7.41 16.98
C GLY A 100 -5.69 -6.56 16.54
N TRP A 101 -5.53 -5.70 15.52
CA TRP A 101 -6.59 -4.83 14.97
C TRP A 101 -7.25 -5.42 13.71
N PRO A 102 -8.40 -4.89 13.26
CA PRO A 102 -8.99 -5.28 11.97
C PRO A 102 -8.01 -5.05 10.81
N CYS A 103 -7.92 -6.01 9.90
CA CYS A 103 -7.06 -5.95 8.72
C CYS A 103 -7.85 -5.61 7.44
N LEU A 104 -7.18 -5.50 6.29
CA LEU A 104 -7.83 -5.27 4.99
C LEU A 104 -8.92 -6.31 4.71
N ARG A 105 -8.65 -7.59 5.01
CA ARG A 105 -9.61 -8.69 4.81
C ARG A 105 -10.86 -8.62 5.70
N CYS A 106 -10.82 -7.89 6.80
CA CYS A 106 -12.03 -7.62 7.60
C CYS A 106 -12.98 -6.66 6.87
N LEU A 107 -12.46 -5.83 5.96
CA LEU A 107 -13.24 -4.87 5.18
C LEU A 107 -13.58 -5.41 3.78
N PHE A 108 -12.60 -6.05 3.12
CA PHE A 108 -12.75 -6.66 1.80
C PHE A 108 -12.27 -8.11 1.86
N ARG A 109 -13.19 -9.07 1.93
CA ARG A 109 -12.86 -10.47 2.22
C ARG A 109 -11.85 -11.06 1.24
N ASP A 110 -12.06 -10.81 -0.05
CA ASP A 110 -11.22 -11.28 -1.15
C ASP A 110 -10.97 -10.14 -2.15
N PRO A 111 -9.87 -10.22 -2.95
CA PRO A 111 -9.66 -9.28 -4.04
C PRO A 111 -10.87 -9.33 -4.99
N PRO A 112 -11.27 -8.18 -5.55
CA PRO A 112 -12.36 -8.16 -6.51
C PRO A 112 -11.98 -8.92 -7.78
N GLU A 113 -12.97 -9.48 -8.48
CA GLU A 113 -12.71 -10.20 -9.74
C GLU A 113 -12.10 -9.26 -10.79
N PRO A 114 -11.06 -9.70 -11.54
CA PRO A 114 -10.36 -8.90 -12.56
C PRO A 114 -11.31 -8.15 -13.51
N GLU A 115 -12.40 -8.82 -13.89
CA GLU A 115 -13.35 -8.37 -14.90
C GLU A 115 -14.27 -7.25 -14.41
N VAL A 116 -14.31 -7.02 -13.09
CA VAL A 116 -15.27 -6.12 -12.43
C VAL A 116 -14.62 -4.77 -12.06
N VAL A 117 -13.29 -4.64 -12.18
CA VAL A 117 -12.56 -3.46 -11.70
C VAL A 117 -11.67 -2.85 -12.77
N GLN A 118 -11.84 -1.54 -12.98
CA GLN A 118 -10.96 -0.77 -13.86
C GLN A 118 -9.61 -0.54 -13.17
N THR A 119 -8.53 -0.73 -13.92
CA THR A 119 -7.19 -0.36 -13.41
C THR A 119 -7.07 1.17 -13.29
N CYS A 120 -6.10 1.60 -12.48
CA CYS A 120 -5.69 2.99 -12.37
C CYS A 120 -5.33 3.64 -13.73
N GLU A 121 -4.82 2.84 -14.67
CA GLU A 121 -4.48 3.27 -16.03
C GLU A 121 -5.72 3.40 -16.92
N GLU A 122 -6.74 2.55 -16.72
CA GLU A 122 -8.00 2.55 -17.47
C GLU A 122 -8.98 3.63 -16.99
N ALA A 123 -9.14 3.78 -15.67
CA ALA A 123 -10.06 4.77 -15.08
C ALA A 123 -9.48 6.20 -15.05
N GLY A 124 -8.15 6.31 -15.13
CA GLY A 124 -7.41 7.55 -14.95
C GLY A 124 -7.23 7.94 -13.47
N ILE A 125 -6.18 8.71 -13.20
CA ILE A 125 -5.86 9.24 -11.86
C ILE A 125 -5.46 10.72 -11.96
N ILE A 126 -6.01 11.51 -11.04
CA ILE A 126 -5.59 12.89 -10.81
C ILE A 126 -4.39 12.90 -9.86
N GLY A 127 -3.24 13.43 -10.31
CA GLY A 127 -2.00 13.46 -9.52
C GLY A 127 -2.13 14.19 -8.17
N ALA A 128 -3.00 15.20 -8.08
CA ALA A 128 -3.29 15.86 -6.82
C ALA A 128 -3.93 14.91 -5.79
N ALA A 129 -4.83 14.01 -6.21
CA ALA A 129 -5.40 13.00 -5.33
C ALA A 129 -4.33 12.02 -4.84
N THR A 130 -3.38 11.63 -5.70
CA THR A 130 -2.21 10.84 -5.29
C THR A 130 -1.37 11.56 -4.24
N GLY A 131 -1.16 12.87 -4.40
CA GLY A 131 -0.45 13.70 -3.42
C GLY A 131 -1.14 13.73 -2.06
N VAL A 132 -2.48 13.88 -2.03
CA VAL A 132 -3.27 13.85 -0.79
C VAL A 132 -3.13 12.50 -0.08
N ILE A 133 -3.36 11.40 -0.79
CA ILE A 133 -3.30 10.06 -0.19
C ILE A 133 -1.90 9.71 0.28
N GLY A 134 -0.86 10.00 -0.51
CA GLY A 134 0.53 9.79 -0.10
C GLY A 134 0.91 10.60 1.15
N SER A 135 0.37 11.82 1.29
CA SER A 135 0.60 12.65 2.49
C SER A 135 -0.07 12.06 3.72
N VAL A 136 -1.31 11.58 3.60
CA VAL A 136 -2.01 10.90 4.70
C VAL A 136 -1.28 9.60 5.10
N GLN A 137 -0.77 8.83 4.14
CA GLN A 137 0.06 7.66 4.44
C GLN A 137 1.33 8.02 5.21
N ALA A 138 1.99 9.12 4.84
CA ALA A 138 3.18 9.60 5.54
C ALA A 138 2.85 10.04 6.98
N GLU A 139 1.72 10.71 7.20
CA GLU A 139 1.24 11.07 8.54
C GLU A 139 0.96 9.84 9.40
N GLU A 140 0.32 8.80 8.85
CA GLU A 140 0.14 7.52 9.55
C GLU A 140 1.48 6.91 9.95
N ALA A 141 2.44 6.84 9.03
CA ALA A 141 3.75 6.28 9.30
C ALA A 141 4.49 7.05 10.40
N ILE A 142 4.45 8.40 10.37
CA ILE A 142 5.05 9.25 11.41
C ILE A 142 4.40 9.00 12.76
N LYS A 143 3.06 8.90 12.83
CA LYS A 143 2.35 8.58 14.08
C LYS A 143 2.78 7.23 14.65
N LEU A 144 2.93 6.22 13.80
CA LEU A 144 3.37 4.89 14.21
C LEU A 144 4.79 4.89 14.75
N VAL A 145 5.72 5.55 14.05
CA VAL A 145 7.12 5.66 14.47
C VAL A 145 7.26 6.42 15.79
N LEU A 146 6.50 7.50 15.98
CA LEU A 146 6.56 8.32 17.18
C LEU A 146 5.70 7.78 18.33
N GLY A 147 4.81 6.82 18.09
CA GLY A 147 3.87 6.30 19.09
C GLY A 147 2.85 7.34 19.56
N VAL A 148 2.41 8.24 18.66
CA VAL A 148 1.52 9.37 19.01
C VAL A 148 0.20 9.36 18.23
N GLY A 149 -0.79 10.07 18.76
CA GLY A 149 -2.10 10.22 18.13
C GLY A 149 -2.88 8.91 18.07
N THR A 150 -3.79 8.81 17.09
CA THR A 150 -4.61 7.60 16.88
C THR A 150 -4.46 7.14 15.43
N PRO A 151 -3.78 6.01 15.17
CA PRO A 151 -3.67 5.42 13.83
C PRO A 151 -5.03 5.03 13.25
N LEU A 152 -5.13 4.90 11.93
CA LEU A 152 -6.34 4.50 11.20
C LEU A 152 -6.68 3.01 11.34
N SER A 153 -6.18 2.29 12.34
CA SER A 153 -6.58 0.89 12.56
C SER A 153 -8.06 0.78 12.94
N GLY A 154 -8.79 -0.09 12.24
CA GLY A 154 -10.25 -0.18 12.34
C GLY A 154 -11.01 1.00 11.75
N ARG A 155 -10.34 1.89 11.00
CA ARG A 155 -10.93 3.08 10.38
C ARG A 155 -10.40 3.24 8.95
N ILE A 156 -11.28 3.56 8.01
CA ILE A 156 -10.86 3.89 6.64
C ILE A 156 -11.07 5.38 6.40
N PHE A 157 -9.96 6.08 6.12
CA PHE A 157 -9.99 7.44 5.62
C PHE A 157 -10.37 7.41 4.15
N GLN A 158 -11.29 8.28 3.73
CA GLN A 158 -11.79 8.36 2.36
C GLN A 158 -11.81 9.82 1.92
N HIS A 159 -11.16 10.12 0.81
CA HIS A 159 -11.13 11.44 0.19
C HIS A 159 -11.96 11.45 -1.09
N ASP A 160 -12.84 12.44 -1.21
CA ASP A 160 -13.59 12.76 -2.42
C ASP A 160 -13.16 14.15 -2.92
N GLY A 161 -12.28 14.18 -3.92
CA GLY A 161 -11.75 15.42 -4.48
C GLY A 161 -12.75 16.21 -5.34
N LEU A 162 -13.83 15.59 -5.83
CA LEU A 162 -14.88 16.31 -6.58
C LEU A 162 -15.76 17.12 -5.64
N ARG A 163 -16.05 16.57 -4.46
CA ARG A 163 -16.84 17.26 -3.43
C ARG A 163 -15.98 18.05 -2.45
N GLY A 164 -14.66 17.89 -2.47
CA GLY A 164 -13.76 18.45 -1.47
C GLY A 164 -14.03 17.90 -0.06
N ALA A 165 -14.51 16.65 0.01
CA ALA A 165 -14.99 16.04 1.25
C ALA A 165 -14.05 14.96 1.74
N THR A 166 -14.06 14.74 3.05
CA THR A 166 -13.35 13.64 3.71
C THR A 166 -14.32 12.92 4.63
N ARG A 167 -14.28 11.59 4.59
CA ARG A 167 -15.06 10.72 5.47
C ARG A 167 -14.13 9.72 6.15
N ILE A 168 -14.34 9.49 7.43
CA ILE A 168 -13.75 8.36 8.15
C ILE A 168 -14.88 7.39 8.48
N THR A 169 -14.73 6.15 8.03
CA THR A 169 -15.70 5.09 8.32
C THR A 169 -15.04 4.05 9.22
N GLU A 170 -15.68 3.71 10.34
CA GLU A 170 -15.19 2.66 11.24
C GLU A 170 -15.63 1.28 10.74
N PHE A 171 -14.79 0.28 10.96
CA PHE A 171 -15.11 -1.11 10.70
C PHE A 171 -14.51 -2.00 11.78
N ARG A 172 -15.14 -3.16 12.00
CA ARG A 172 -14.80 -4.07 13.09
C ARG A 172 -14.00 -5.25 12.55
N ARG A 173 -13.31 -5.94 13.46
CA ARG A 173 -12.64 -7.20 13.15
C ARG A 173 -13.72 -8.22 12.82
N ASP A 174 -13.62 -8.85 11.66
CA ASP A 174 -14.48 -9.97 11.27
C ASP A 174 -14.09 -11.18 12.14
N PRO A 175 -15.01 -11.75 12.96
CA PRO A 175 -14.73 -12.94 13.75
C PRO A 175 -14.37 -14.16 12.89
N ASP A 176 -14.76 -14.16 11.61
CA ASP A 176 -14.48 -15.21 10.63
C ASP A 176 -13.47 -14.74 9.58
N CYS A 177 -12.69 -13.69 9.87
CA CYS A 177 -11.66 -13.18 8.96
C CYS A 177 -10.66 -14.32 8.62
N PRO A 178 -10.40 -14.59 7.34
CA PRO A 178 -9.59 -15.74 6.96
C PRO A 178 -8.11 -15.63 7.34
N VAL A 179 -7.61 -14.43 7.70
CA VAL A 179 -6.19 -14.23 8.07
C VAL A 179 -5.98 -13.77 9.52
N CYS A 180 -6.88 -12.96 10.07
CA CYS A 180 -6.67 -12.40 11.41
C CYS A 180 -7.70 -12.87 12.43
N SER A 181 -8.51 -13.89 12.18
CA SER A 181 -9.41 -14.46 13.20
C SER A 181 -8.73 -15.55 14.04
N ALA A 182 -9.41 -16.03 15.08
CA ALA A 182 -8.96 -17.20 15.84
C ALA A 182 -9.06 -18.52 15.04
N HIS A 183 -9.85 -18.53 13.96
CA HIS A 183 -10.06 -19.67 13.06
C HIS A 183 -9.46 -19.40 11.67
N ALA A 184 -8.38 -18.60 11.61
CA ALA A 184 -7.74 -18.21 10.36
C ALA A 184 -7.35 -19.42 9.51
N THR A 185 -7.75 -19.38 8.24
CA THR A 185 -7.44 -20.41 7.24
C THR A 185 -6.20 -20.06 6.42
N ILE A 186 -5.88 -18.76 6.30
CA ILE A 186 -4.68 -18.24 5.66
C ILE A 186 -3.58 -18.18 6.73
N ASN A 187 -2.70 -19.18 6.71
CA ASN A 187 -1.58 -19.30 7.66
C ASN A 187 -0.21 -19.18 6.97
N ASP A 188 -0.19 -19.08 5.64
CA ASP A 188 0.99 -18.85 4.81
C ASP A 188 0.62 -18.02 3.57
N LEU A 189 1.62 -17.73 2.73
CA LEU A 189 1.48 -16.94 1.52
C LEU A 189 1.52 -17.78 0.22
N SER A 190 1.41 -19.11 0.33
CA SER A 190 1.52 -20.04 -0.82
C SER A 190 0.46 -19.76 -1.89
N ARG A 191 -0.72 -19.31 -1.49
CA ARG A 191 -1.84 -18.96 -2.39
C ARG A 191 -1.53 -17.89 -3.43
N TYR A 192 -0.49 -17.09 -3.19
CA TYR A 192 -0.07 -16.02 -4.09
C TYR A 192 1.01 -16.45 -5.09
N VAL A 193 1.61 -17.64 -4.92
CA VAL A 193 2.77 -18.07 -5.73
C VAL A 193 2.40 -18.19 -7.20
N ASP A 194 1.21 -18.69 -7.51
CA ASP A 194 0.72 -18.84 -8.88
C ASP A 194 0.15 -17.54 -9.46
N GLN A 195 0.01 -16.50 -8.62
CA GLN A 195 -0.47 -15.17 -8.97
C GLN A 195 0.70 -14.22 -9.23
N VAL A 196 1.81 -14.68 -9.83
CA VAL A 196 2.98 -13.84 -10.14
C VAL A 196 3.29 -13.90 -11.63
N SER A 197 3.36 -12.74 -12.29
CA SER A 197 3.78 -12.64 -13.70
C SER A 197 5.20 -13.15 -13.89
N ALA A 198 5.52 -13.50 -15.14
CA ALA A 198 6.90 -13.76 -15.57
C ALA A 198 7.86 -12.56 -15.33
N ARG A 199 7.34 -11.36 -15.02
CA ARG A 199 8.13 -10.17 -14.66
C ARG A 199 8.20 -9.92 -13.14
N GLY A 200 7.69 -10.85 -12.33
CA GLY A 200 7.74 -10.79 -10.86
C GLY A 200 6.69 -9.87 -10.23
N HIS A 201 5.73 -9.36 -11.00
CA HIS A 201 4.58 -8.63 -10.42
C HIS A 201 3.58 -9.64 -9.90
N VAL A 202 3.04 -9.44 -8.70
CA VAL A 202 1.81 -10.14 -8.32
C VAL A 202 0.72 -9.71 -9.31
N LEU A 203 0.19 -10.68 -10.05
CA LEU A 203 -0.89 -10.54 -11.01
C LEU A 203 -2.22 -10.87 -10.36
N VAL A 204 -3.27 -10.28 -10.94
CA VAL A 204 -4.68 -10.67 -10.83
C VAL A 204 -4.89 -12.15 -11.18
#